data_AF-A0A9P7VL03-F1
#
_entry.id   AF-A0A9P7VL03-F1
#
_cell.length_a   1.000
_cell.length_b   1.000
_cell.length_c   1.000
_cell.angle_alpha   90.00
_cell.angle_beta   90.00
_cell.angle_gamma   90.00
#
_symmetry.space_group_name_H-M   'P 1'
#
loop_
_entity.id
_entity.type
_entity.pdbx_description
1 polymer ?
#
loop_
_entity_poly.entity_id
_entity_poly.type
_entity_poly.pdbx_seq_one_letter_code
_entity_poly.pdbx_strand_id
1 'polypeptide(L)'
;QIASYAGAIMMLQYRSHLFTILICGRFARFIRWDRTGAIVSRRFDYTKRPDLVFDFYKRFSQLSPSQRGNDTNVSPIPDDDDDAIAA
;
A
#
# COMPACT_ATOMS: atom_id res chain seq x y z
N GLN A 1 -0.57 2.54 16.85
CA GLN A 1 -1.33 1.35 16.38
C GLN A 1 -1.34 1.24 14.85
N ILE A 2 -2.01 2.13 14.10
CA ILE A 2 -2.13 1.98 12.63
C ILE A 2 -0.79 2.05 11.86
N ALA A 3 0.15 2.88 12.33
CA ALA A 3 1.49 2.98 11.74
C ALA A 3 2.29 1.68 11.91
N SER A 4 2.12 0.98 13.04
CA SER A 4 2.79 -0.29 13.31
C SER A 4 2.31 -1.38 12.37
N TYR A 5 1.00 -1.46 12.09
CA TYR A 5 0.45 -2.39 11.10
C TYR A 5 0.93 -2.06 9.68
N ALA A 6 0.94 -0.78 9.31
CA ALA A 6 1.47 -0.34 8.03
C ALA A 6 2.94 -0.77 7.85
N GLY A 7 3.77 -0.55 8.87
CA GLY A 7 5.17 -0.99 8.88
C GLY A 7 5.31 -2.51 8.74
N ALA A 8 4.53 -3.29 9.50
CA ALA A 8 4.55 -4.74 9.42
C ALA A 8 4.15 -5.26 8.02
N ILE A 9 3.08 -4.71 7.42
CA ILE A 9 2.67 -5.07 6.06
C ILE A 9 3.78 -4.76 5.06
N MET A 10 4.39 -3.58 5.15
CA MET A 10 5.46 -3.20 4.21
C MET A 10 6.67 -4.12 4.33
N MET A 11 7.04 -4.54 5.54
CA MET A 11 8.14 -5.45 5.79
C MET A 11 7.85 -6.86 5.29
N LEU A 12 6.67 -7.41 5.61
CA LEU A 12 6.31 -8.79 5.28
C LEU A 12 5.95 -9.01 3.81
N GLN A 13 5.56 -7.95 3.09
CA GLN A 13 5.16 -8.03 1.67
C GLN A 13 6.16 -7.34 0.73
N TYR A 14 7.37 -7.02 1.21
CA TYR A 14 8.41 -6.33 0.43
C TYR A 14 7.88 -5.08 -0.30
N ARG A 15 7.31 -4.14 0.47
CA ARG A 15 6.75 -2.89 -0.08
C ARG A 15 7.64 -1.69 0.23
N SER A 16 7.86 -0.84 -0.76
CA SER A 16 8.50 0.48 -0.60
C SER A 16 7.56 1.51 0.02
N HIS A 17 6.25 1.39 -0.26
CA HIS A 17 5.20 2.25 0.25
C HIS A 17 3.85 1.52 0.20
N LEU A 18 2.85 2.06 0.89
CA LEU A 18 1.53 1.46 1.06
C LEU A 18 0.47 2.55 1.08
N PHE A 19 -0.71 2.29 0.52
CA PHE A 19 -1.85 3.18 0.65
C PHE A 19 -2.95 2.57 1.50
N THR A 20 -3.55 3.38 2.37
CA THR A 20 -4.70 2.99 3.20
C THR A 20 -5.76 4.06 3.22
N ILE A 21 -7.03 3.67 3.34
CA ILE A 21 -8.14 4.57 3.65
C ILE A 21 -8.48 4.40 5.12
N LEU A 22 -8.33 5.46 5.92
CA LEU A 22 -8.73 5.47 7.32
C LEU A 22 -10.17 5.96 7.43
N ILE A 23 -11.06 5.13 7.97
CA ILE A 23 -12.46 5.47 8.24
C ILE A 23 -12.65 5.74 9.73
N CYS A 24 -13.25 6.89 10.06
CA CYS A 24 -13.58 7.29 11.42
C CYS A 24 -14.99 7.89 11.46
N GLY A 25 -15.97 7.09 11.88
CA GLY A 25 -17.38 7.47 11.75
C GLY A 25 -17.74 7.71 10.29
N ARG A 26 -18.34 8.86 9.97
CA ARG A 26 -18.69 9.25 8.59
C ARG A 26 -17.55 9.86 7.78
N PHE A 27 -16.36 9.97 8.38
CA PHE A 27 -15.23 10.65 7.76
C PHE A 27 -14.16 9.67 7.30
N ALA A 28 -13.46 10.05 6.24
CA ALA A 28 -12.34 9.31 5.67
C ALA A 28 -11.09 10.21 5.51
N ARG A 29 -9.93 9.56 5.50
CA ARG A 29 -8.64 10.13 5.06
C ARG A 29 -7.93 9.12 4.18
N PHE A 30 -7.29 9.59 3.12
CA PHE A 30 -6.31 8.80 2.37
C PHE A 30 -4.94 8.96 3.03
N ILE A 31 -4.23 7.86 3.16
CA ILE A 31 -2.89 7.84 3.76
C ILE A 31 -1.97 7.08 2.81
N ARG A 32 -0.83 7.69 2.48
CA ARG A 32 0.31 7.02 1.84
C ARG A 32 1.41 6.87 2.89
N TRP A 33 1.76 5.64 3.21
CA TRP A 33 2.86 5.26 4.09
C TRP A 33 4.13 5.04 3.28
N ASP A 34 5.27 5.44 3.82
CA ASP A 34 6.59 5.05 3.34
C ASP A 34 7.52 4.78 4.53
N ARG A 35 8.82 4.54 4.26
CA ARG A 35 9.80 4.22 5.31
C ARG A 35 10.08 5.39 6.27
N THR A 36 9.75 6.63 5.89
CA THR A 36 10.03 7.82 6.73
C THR A 36 8.79 8.30 7.48
N GLY A 37 7.58 7.95 7.01
CA GLY A 37 6.35 8.23 7.73
C GLY A 37 5.10 8.08 6.87
N ALA A 38 4.23 9.07 6.92
CA ALA A 38 2.96 9.07 6.21
C ALA A 38 2.55 10.45 5.72
N ILE A 39 2.03 10.50 4.48
CA ILE A 39 1.33 11.64 3.91
C ILE A 39 -0.17 11.40 4.08
N VAL A 40 -0.85 12.33 4.73
CA VAL A 40 -2.27 12.18 5.10
C VAL A 40 -3.10 13.28 4.45
N SER A 41 -4.19 12.90 3.77
CA SER A 41 -5.10 13.86 3.17
C SER A 41 -5.86 14.66 4.23
N ARG A 42 -6.45 15.79 3.82
CA ARG A 42 -7.53 16.42 4.59
C ARG A 42 -8.67 15.42 4.79
N ARG A 43 -9.33 15.51 5.94
CA ARG A 43 -10.51 14.70 6.28
C ARG A 43 -11.68 15.11 5.38
N PHE A 44 -12.42 14.14 4.86
CA PHE A 44 -13.65 14.38 4.10
C PHE A 44 -14.78 13.45 4.57
N ASP A 45 -16.02 13.88 4.40
CA ASP A 45 -17.21 13.07 4.71
C ASP A 45 -17.49 12.14 3.52
N TYR A 46 -17.16 10.86 3.63
CA TYR A 46 -17.30 9.91 2.52
C TYR A 46 -18.77 9.55 2.25
N THR A 47 -19.69 9.84 3.19
CA THR A 47 -21.13 9.65 2.98
C THR A 47 -21.71 10.74 2.09
N LYS A 48 -21.06 11.92 2.04
CA LYS A 48 -21.41 13.02 1.12
C LYS A 48 -20.59 13.02 -0.16
N ARG A 49 -19.37 12.49 -0.11
CA ARG A 49 -18.42 12.43 -1.23
C ARG A 49 -17.92 10.99 -1.48
N PRO A 50 -18.82 10.04 -1.81
CA PRO A 50 -18.44 8.66 -2.09
C PRO A 50 -17.60 8.54 -3.37
N ASP A 51 -17.72 9.51 -4.28
CA ASP A 51 -16.93 9.65 -5.51
C ASP A 51 -15.42 9.62 -5.23
N LEU A 52 -14.97 10.25 -4.15
CA LEU A 52 -13.55 10.29 -3.81
C LEU A 52 -12.99 8.90 -3.49
N VAL A 53 -13.75 8.07 -2.77
CA VAL A 53 -13.35 6.71 -2.42
C VAL A 53 -13.35 5.82 -3.66
N PHE A 54 -14.38 5.94 -4.49
CA PHE A 54 -14.46 5.21 -5.75
C PHE A 54 -13.29 5.57 -6.68
N ASP A 55 -13.03 6.87 -6.87
CA ASP A 55 -11.92 7.35 -7.71
C ASP A 55 -10.57 6.89 -7.19
N PHE A 56 -10.39 6.84 -5.87
CA PHE A 56 -9.18 6.29 -5.27
C PHE A 56 -8.97 4.83 -5.70
N TYR A 57 -9.98 3.96 -5.52
CA TYR A 57 -9.87 2.55 -5.91
C TYR A 57 -9.72 2.35 -7.42
N LYS A 58 -10.45 3.14 -8.22
CA LYS A 58 -10.34 3.12 -9.69
C LYS A 58 -8.92 3.47 -10.15
N ARG A 59 -8.32 4.52 -9.57
CA ARG A 59 -6.94 4.90 -9.90
C ARG A 59 -5.95 3.86 -9.39
N PHE A 60 -6.17 3.33 -8.18
CA PHE A 60 -5.31 2.31 -7.58
C PHE A 60 -5.27 1.01 -8.39
N SER A 61 -6.41 0.57 -8.95
CA SER A 61 -6.47 -0.65 -9.76
C SER A 61 -5.70 -0.54 -11.09
N GLN A 62 -5.53 0.68 -11.59
CA GLN A 62 -4.78 0.99 -12.81
C GLN A 62 -3.26 1.11 -12.58
N LEU A 63 -2.81 1.14 -11.32
CA LEU A 63 -1.38 1.24 -10.99
C LEU A 63 -0.64 -0.07 -11.27
N SER A 64 0.59 0.05 -11.76
CA SER A 64 1.53 -1.07 -11.85
C SER A 64 1.89 -1.63 -10.46
N PRO A 65 2.46 -2.84 -10.36
CA PRO A 65 2.92 -3.39 -9.09
C PRO A 65 3.88 -2.45 -8.33
N SER A 66 4.83 -1.83 -9.03
CA SER A 66 5.79 -0.88 -8.43
C SER A 66 5.13 0.42 -7.97
N GLN A 67 4.15 0.93 -8.72
CA GLN A 67 3.34 2.10 -8.33
C GLN A 67 2.41 1.80 -7.14
N ARG A 68 2.02 0.53 -6.95
CA ARG A 68 1.34 0.07 -5.72
C ARG A 68 2.31 -0.17 -4.55
N GLY A 69 3.60 0.04 -4.79
CA GLY A 69 4.65 -0.06 -3.81
C GLY A 69 5.32 -1.42 -3.69
N ASN A 70 5.03 -2.40 -4.56
CA ASN A 70 5.76 -3.68 -4.55
C ASN A 70 7.21 -3.45 -4.98
N ASP A 71 8.15 -4.07 -4.28
CA ASP A 71 9.51 -4.17 -4.76
C ASP A 71 9.57 -5.24 -5.86
N THR A 72 9.71 -4.79 -7.12
CA THR A 72 9.75 -5.68 -8.29
C THR A 72 11.15 -6.22 -8.58
N ASN A 73 12.16 -5.83 -7.80
CA ASN A 73 13.52 -6.37 -7.92
C ASN A 73 13.69 -7.69 -7.14
N VAL A 74 12.70 -8.06 -6.33
CA VAL A 74 12.67 -9.32 -5.59
C VAL A 74 11.87 -10.33 -6.39
N SER A 75 12.52 -11.39 -6.86
CA SER A 75 11.89 -12.55 -7.49
C SER A 75 12.31 -13.83 -6.78
N PRO A 76 11.45 -14.88 -6.75
CA PRO A 76 11.89 -16.21 -6.38
C PRO A 76 13.07 -16.65 -7.26
N ILE A 77 14.00 -17.40 -6.68
CA ILE A 77 15.06 -18.06 -7.45
C ILE A 77 14.37 -19.14 -8.31
N PRO A 78 14.65 -19.22 -9.62
CA PRO A 78 14.14 -20.30 -10.47
C PRO A 78 14.57 -21.68 -9.94
N ASP A 79 13.70 -22.68 -10.08
CA ASP A 79 14.01 -24.05 -9.61
C ASP A 79 15.21 -24.69 -10.35
N ASP A 80 15.51 -24.20 -11.56
CA ASP A 80 16.62 -24.67 -12.41
C ASP A 80 17.90 -23.82 -12.25
N ASP A 81 17.98 -22.97 -11.22
CA ASP A 81 19.16 -22.16 -10.97
C ASP A 81 20.25 -23.00 -10.29
N ASP A 82 21.36 -23.26 -10.98
CA ASP A 82 22.49 -24.07 -10.49
C ASP A 82 23.14 -23.48 -9.22
N ASP A 83 22.92 -22.19 -8.94
CA ASP A 83 23.38 -21.51 -7.73
C ASP A 83 22.33 -21.50 -6.60
N ALA A 84 21.17 -22.14 -6.78
CA ALA A 84 20.15 -22.28 -5.74
C ALA A 84 20.68 -23.14 -4.59
N ILE A 85 21.17 -22.49 -3.54
CA ILE A 85 21.52 -23.19 -2.29
C ILE A 85 20.22 -23.70 -1.68
N ALA A 86 20.07 -25.03 -1.61
CA ALA A 86 18.97 -25.70 -0.93
C ALA A 86 18.84 -25.16 0.50
N ALA A 87 17.78 -24.40 0.75
CA ALA A 87 17.48 -23.77 2.03
C ALA A 87 16.80 -24.74 3.00
#